data_AF-A0A538PK94-F1
#
_entry.id   AF-A0A538PK94-F1
#
_cell.length_a   1.000
_cell.length_b   1.000
_cell.length_c   1.000
_cell.angle_alpha   90.00
_cell.angle_beta   90.00
_cell.angle_gamma   90.00
#
_symmetry.space_group_name_H-M   'P 1'
#
loop_
_entity.id
_entity.type
_entity.pdbx_description
1 polymer ?
#
loop_
_entity_poly.entity_id
_entity_poly.type
_entity_poly.pdbx_seq_one_letter_code
_entity_poly.pdbx_strand_id
1 'polypeptide(L)' 'LAEAHGLTGLRVTRREDIEGAVAAARRSPGTVVIDFRVEQEDSVYPMVPAGADLHDMIRRPSPIVETADD' A
#
# COMPACT_ATOMS: atom_id res chain seq x y z
N LEU A 1 9.83 -3.62 -16.43
CA LEU A 1 10.71 -2.52 -15.98
C LEU A 1 11.79 -3.04 -15.05
N ALA A 2 11.46 -3.59 -13.88
CA ALA A 2 12.45 -4.12 -12.92
C ALA A 2 13.48 -5.08 -13.57
N GLU A 3 13.01 -6.11 -14.28
CA GLU A 3 13.89 -7.09 -14.94
C GLU A 3 14.79 -6.47 -16.01
N ALA A 4 14.32 -5.44 -16.72
CA ALA A 4 15.13 -4.71 -17.70
C ALA A 4 16.30 -3.93 -17.07
N HIS A 5 16.24 -3.68 -15.75
CA HIS A 5 17.31 -3.08 -14.96
C HIS A 5 18.05 -4.11 -14.09
N GLY A 6 17.88 -5.42 -14.36
CA GLY A 6 18.55 -6.48 -13.60
C GLY A 6 17.98 -6.71 -12.18
N LEU A 7 16.77 -6.22 -11.91
CA LEU A 7 16.10 -6.36 -10.62
C LEU A 7 15.00 -7.42 -10.70
N THR A 8 14.72 -8.09 -9.58
CA THR A 8 13.57 -9.00 -9.48
C THR A 8 12.28 -8.19 -9.48
N GLY A 9 11.34 -8.52 -10.38
CA GLY A 9 10.00 -7.95 -10.41
C GLY A 9 8.96 -8.93 -9.90
N LEU A 10 8.09 -8.50 -8.99
CA LEU A 10 6.91 -9.25 -8.55
C LEU A 10 5.65 -8.43 -8.81
N ARG A 11 4.54 -9.09 -9.13
CA ARG A 11 3.23 -8.43 -9.26
C ARG A 11 2.20 -9.17 -8.42
N VAL A 12 1.44 -8.41 -7.63
CA VAL A 12 0.37 -8.90 -6.76
C VAL A 12 -0.95 -8.31 -7.23
N THR A 13 -1.94 -9.17 -7.48
CA THR A 13 -3.28 -8.76 -7.95
C THR A 13 -4.41 -9.21 -7.04
N ARG A 14 -4.11 -10.09 -6.07
CA ARG A 14 -5.07 -10.63 -5.11
C ARG A 14 -4.48 -10.54 -3.70
N ARG A 15 -5.35 -10.43 -2.69
CA ARG A 15 -4.92 -10.19 -1.31
C ARG A 15 -4.17 -11.39 -0.72
N GLU A 16 -4.56 -12.60 -1.06
CA GLU A 16 -3.92 -13.84 -0.61
C GLU A 16 -2.45 -13.99 -1.07
N ASP A 17 -2.05 -13.29 -2.14
CA ASP A 17 -0.70 -13.38 -2.69
C ASP A 17 0.29 -12.44 -1.95
N ILE A 18 -0.20 -11.55 -1.10
CA ILE A 18 0.61 -10.50 -0.43
C ILE A 18 1.70 -11.13 0.43
N GLU A 19 1.34 -12.04 1.33
CA GLU A 19 2.30 -12.65 2.26
C GLU A 19 3.41 -13.38 1.51
N GLY A 20 3.05 -14.14 0.47
CA GLY A 20 3.98 -14.87 -0.38
C GLY A 20 4.96 -13.94 -1.09
N ALA A 21 4.46 -12.86 -1.70
CA ALA A 21 5.28 -11.89 -2.41
C ALA A 21 6.24 -11.13 -1.48
N VAL A 22 5.77 -10.69 -0.31
CA VAL A 22 6.60 -10.01 0.68
C VAL A 22 7.67 -10.96 1.23
N ALA A 23 7.31 -12.20 1.54
CA ALA A 23 8.26 -13.20 2.03
C ALA A 23 9.33 -13.54 0.97
N ALA A 24 8.95 -13.66 -0.31
CA ALA A 24 9.89 -13.85 -1.41
C ALA A 24 10.85 -12.67 -1.57
N ALA A 25 10.34 -11.44 -1.49
CA ALA A 25 11.16 -10.23 -1.57
C ALA A 25 12.16 -10.13 -0.40
N ARG A 26 11.73 -10.44 0.83
CA ARG A 26 12.61 -10.44 2.01
C ARG A 26 13.73 -11.49 1.96
N ARG A 27 13.50 -12.62 1.30
CA ARG A 27 14.51 -13.67 1.10
C ARG A 27 15.43 -13.42 -0.09
N SER A 28 15.06 -12.49 -0.98
CA SER A 28 15.88 -12.17 -2.15
C SER A 28 17.18 -11.50 -1.70
N PRO A 29 18.35 -11.97 -2.17
CA PRO A 29 19.63 -11.33 -1.85
C PRO A 29 19.80 -9.96 -2.53
N GLY A 30 19.00 -9.67 -3.56
CA GLY A 30 19.04 -8.41 -4.31
C GLY A 30 17.74 -7.63 -4.25
N THR A 31 17.77 -6.40 -4.77
CA THR A 31 16.61 -5.48 -4.80
C THR A 31 15.44 -6.09 -5.58
N VAL A 32 14.25 -5.98 -4.99
CA VAL A 32 12.99 -6.45 -5.57
C VAL A 32 12.02 -5.29 -5.69
N VAL A 33 11.35 -5.19 -6.84
CA VAL A 33 10.24 -4.27 -7.05
C VAL A 33 8.94 -5.07 -7.03
N ILE A 34 8.03 -4.72 -6.12
CA ILE A 34 6.69 -5.34 -6.05
C ILE A 34 5.66 -4.32 -6.55
N ASP A 35 4.87 -4.73 -7.53
CA ASP A 35 3.75 -3.97 -8.09
C ASP A 35 2.43 -4.53 -7.54
N PHE A 36 1.84 -3.82 -6.57
CA PHE A 36 0.52 -4.14 -6.03
C PHE A 36 -0.57 -3.47 -6.86
N ARG A 37 -1.49 -4.27 -7.39
CA ARG A 37 -2.71 -3.77 -8.02
C ARG A 37 -3.77 -3.60 -6.94
N VAL A 38 -4.05 -2.34 -6.63
CA VAL A 38 -5.08 -1.93 -5.67
C VAL A 38 -6.24 -1.27 -6.40
N GLU A 39 -7.41 -1.23 -5.76
CA GLU A 39 -8.52 -0.42 -6.22
C GLU A 39 -8.14 1.07 -6.14
N GLN A 40 -8.63 1.86 -7.09
CA GLN A 40 -8.43 3.30 -7.07
C GLN A 40 -9.39 3.90 -6.04
N GLU A 41 -8.85 4.52 -5.00
CA GLU A 41 -9.63 5.29 -4.03
C GLU A 41 -9.53 6.79 -4.34
N ASP A 42 -10.64 7.51 -4.19
CA ASP A 42 -10.73 8.96 -4.44
C ASP A 42 -10.27 9.82 -3.25
N SER A 43 -10.01 9.23 -2.08
CA SER A 43 -9.71 9.99 -0.87
C SER A 43 -8.82 9.25 0.12
N VAL A 44 -7.86 9.97 0.69
CA VAL A 44 -7.01 9.51 1.80
C VAL A 44 -7.56 10.10 3.09
N TYR A 45 -7.75 9.24 4.09
CA TYR A 45 -8.23 9.62 5.42
C TYR A 45 -7.23 9.17 6.49
N PRO A 46 -7.19 9.86 7.64
CA PRO A 46 -7.87 11.12 7.89
C PRO A 46 -7.18 12.31 7.19
N MET A 47 -7.92 13.40 6.95
CA MET A 47 -7.42 14.60 6.26
C MET A 47 -7.85 15.86 7.00
N VAL A 48 -6.95 16.84 7.14
CA VAL A 48 -7.31 18.21 7.54
C VAL A 48 -7.55 19.03 6.27
N PRO A 49 -8.74 19.64 6.09
CA PRO A 49 -9.01 20.50 4.94
C PRO A 49 -8.01 21.65 4.83
N ALA A 50 -7.73 22.10 3.62
CA ALA A 50 -6.83 23.23 3.40
C ALA A 50 -7.32 24.48 4.17
N GLY A 51 -6.47 25.00 5.06
CA GLY A 51 -6.76 26.18 5.87
C GLY A 51 -7.60 25.94 7.13
N ALA A 52 -7.94 24.69 7.45
CA ALA A 52 -8.61 24.33 8.71
C ALA A 52 -7.60 23.98 9.82
N ASP A 53 -8.07 24.00 11.06
CA ASP A 53 -7.26 23.59 12.21
C ASP A 53 -7.22 22.06 12.35
N LEU A 54 -6.22 21.55 13.08
CA LEU A 54 -6.01 20.11 13.26
C LEU A 54 -7.23 19.37 13.86
N HIS A 55 -8.04 20.07 14.67
CA HIS A 55 -9.20 19.48 15.32
C HIS A 55 -10.41 19.32 14.38
N ASP A 56 -10.40 19.95 13.19
CA ASP A 56 -11.44 19.85 12.16
C ASP A 56 -11.19 18.72 11.15
N MET A 57 -10.54 17.65 11.62
CA MET A 57 -10.11 16.54 10.77
C MET A 57 -11.29 15.74 10.21
N ILE A 58 -11.34 15.56 8.90
CA ILE A 58 -12.29 14.67 8.22
C ILE A 58 -11.85 13.22 8.44
N ARG A 59 -12.74 12.41 9.03
CA ARG A 59 -12.56 10.98 9.24
C ARG A 59 -13.22 10.17 8.11
N ARG A 60 -12.75 8.93 7.91
CA ARG A 60 -13.36 8.01 6.94
C ARG A 60 -14.82 7.71 7.33
N PRO A 61 -15.80 7.79 6.41
CA PRO A 61 -17.21 7.60 6.74
C PRO A 61 -17.63 6.14 6.98
N SER A 62 -16.82 5.16 6.55
CA SER A 62 -17.05 3.73 6.77
C SER A 62 -16.00 3.13 7.71
N PRO A 63 -16.38 2.30 8.70
CA PRO A 63 -15.45 1.69 9.64
C PRO A 63 -14.85 0.42 9.02
N ILE A 64 -13.91 0.57 8.11
CA ILE A 64 -12.81 -0.39 8.08
C ILE A 64 -11.99 0.01 9.30
N VAL A 65 -11.90 -0.87 10.30
CA VAL A 65 -11.21 -0.56 11.55
C VAL A 65 -9.75 -0.24 11.19
N GLU A 66 -9.36 1.03 11.28
CA GLU A 66 -7.96 1.43 11.29
C GLU A 66 -7.34 0.90 12.59
N THR A 67 -6.91 -0.36 12.59
CA THR A 67 -5.95 -0.84 13.57
C THR A 67 -4.55 -0.50 13.07
N ALA A 68 -3.66 -0.12 13.99
CA ALA A 68 -2.23 0.06 13.70
C ALA A 68 -1.52 -1.25 13.26
N ASP A 69 -2.28 -2.35 13.14
CA ASP A 69 -1.86 -3.69 12.79
C ASP A 69 -2.24 -4.11 11.34
N ASP A 70 -2.81 -3.19 10.54
CA ASP A 70 -3.07 -3.41 9.09
C ASP A 70 -1.90 -2.92 8.21
#